data_AF-A0A5P9F270-F1
#
_entry.id   AF-A0A5P9F270-F1
#
_cell.length_a   1.000
_cell.length_b   1.000
_cell.length_c   1.000
_cell.angle_alpha   90.00
_cell.angle_beta   90.00
_cell.angle_gamma   90.00
#
_symmetry.space_group_name_H-M   'P 1'
#
loop_
_entity.id
_entity.type
_entity.pdbx_description
1 polymer ?
#
loop_
_entity_poly.entity_id
_entity_poly.type
_entity_poly.pdbx_seq_one_letter_code
_entity_poly.pdbx_strand_id
1 'polypeptide(L)'
;MKFNAAGLLLCTFLIGCGGTAPFGEDATEDPTEEGGGTDGGIDSEGLPPGTASPSPNNGIFRSEPRSEEDGANGNGYATGISYDGATDTFTVDGLAFDGGNVYQRGNPVSSLNDGAFSVYEADQQFPDSVTNTPVNQLTHRAIYGVSRNIDANGQPETQFAIVRTGAYVGYGFGGFVYQRANDVNMPSSGQAVFNGRSAGLRDFNGRGGLEYTTANVEVAIDFDDFNDDTGGRGDGVRGEFTNRRVFDIDGNDITAAVLARINNQNDASLSSLPDARFRIGPGVLDGNGEAIGTIASNYTNDEGTTQIYEDGNYYAILSGEDPDEIVGVIVIENSAEFDSTVVRETSGFIVHRTP
;
A
#
# COMPACT_ATOMS: atom_id res chain seq x y z
N MET A 1 -4.88 -63.62 -10.87
CA MET A 1 -4.75 -63.36 -9.43
C MET A 1 -3.29 -63.51 -9.01
N LYS A 2 -2.66 -62.40 -8.64
CA LYS A 2 -1.63 -62.23 -7.59
C LYS A 2 -1.01 -60.84 -7.80
N PHE A 3 -1.38 -59.92 -6.92
CA PHE A 3 -0.80 -58.58 -6.79
C PHE A 3 0.59 -58.68 -6.17
N ASN A 4 1.53 -57.85 -6.61
CA ASN A 4 2.70 -57.48 -5.82
C ASN A 4 2.89 -55.97 -5.92
N ALA A 5 2.78 -55.32 -4.77
CA ALA A 5 3.02 -53.90 -4.54
C ALA A 5 4.45 -53.70 -4.01
N ALA A 6 5.14 -52.67 -4.49
CA ALA A 6 6.27 -51.99 -3.86
C ALA A 6 6.75 -50.90 -4.84
N GLY A 7 6.98 -49.64 -4.50
CA GLY A 7 6.81 -48.88 -3.26
C GLY A 7 7.07 -47.43 -3.66
N LEU A 8 6.11 -46.56 -3.38
CA LEU A 8 6.17 -45.12 -3.64
C LEU A 8 6.98 -44.49 -2.50
N LEU A 9 8.18 -43.99 -2.78
CA LEU A 9 8.97 -43.24 -1.81
C LEU A 9 8.46 -41.79 -1.80
N LEU A 10 7.58 -41.50 -0.85
CA LEU A 10 7.08 -40.16 -0.55
C LEU A 10 8.10 -39.47 0.37
N CYS A 11 8.92 -38.57 -0.17
CA CYS A 11 9.74 -37.67 0.64
C CYS A 11 8.90 -36.45 1.03
N THR A 12 8.23 -36.53 2.17
CA THR A 12 7.69 -35.38 2.90
C THR A 12 8.84 -34.59 3.53
N PHE A 13 9.16 -33.41 2.99
CA PHE A 13 9.87 -32.39 3.75
C PHE A 13 8.82 -31.60 4.55
N LEU A 14 8.70 -31.90 5.85
CA LEU A 14 8.18 -30.92 6.81
C LEU A 14 9.29 -29.92 7.08
N ILE A 15 9.22 -28.75 6.47
CA ILE A 15 9.90 -27.56 6.97
C ILE A 15 8.85 -26.85 7.82
N GLY A 16 9.00 -26.93 9.14
CA GLY A 16 8.26 -26.07 10.05
C GLY A 16 8.88 -24.68 10.02
N CYS A 17 8.18 -23.71 9.43
CA CYS A 17 8.44 -22.29 9.65
C CYS A 17 7.55 -21.83 10.80
N GLY A 18 8.10 -21.80 12.00
CA GLY A 18 7.62 -20.90 13.04
C GLY A 18 8.21 -19.52 12.76
N GLY A 19 7.60 -18.78 11.84
CA GLY A 19 7.88 -17.37 11.62
C GLY A 19 6.76 -16.54 12.24
N THR A 20 7.11 -15.43 12.89
CA THR A 20 6.14 -14.40 13.25
C THR A 20 5.37 -14.01 11.98
N ALA A 21 4.05 -13.91 12.09
CA ALA A 21 3.23 -13.43 10.98
C ALA A 21 3.81 -12.10 10.47
N PRO A 22 3.89 -11.88 9.13
CA PRO A 22 4.60 -10.74 8.56
C PRO A 22 4.08 -9.39 9.05
N PHE A 23 2.88 -9.33 9.64
CA PHE A 23 2.27 -8.12 10.21
C PHE A 23 1.80 -8.35 11.67
N GLY A 24 2.50 -9.20 12.45
CA GLY A 24 2.06 -9.75 13.74
C GLY A 24 1.67 -8.74 14.84
N GLU A 25 0.74 -9.19 15.69
CA GLU A 25 -0.06 -8.49 16.73
C GLU A 25 0.70 -7.81 17.90
N ASP A 26 2.02 -7.61 17.84
CA ASP A 26 2.79 -7.00 18.94
C ASP A 26 2.76 -5.45 18.94
N ALA A 27 1.83 -4.83 18.19
CA ALA A 27 1.67 -3.36 18.15
C ALA A 27 0.51 -2.82 19.02
N THR A 28 -0.16 -3.65 19.82
CA THR A 28 -1.14 -3.19 20.81
C THR A 28 -0.60 -3.31 22.22
N GLU A 29 0.20 -2.34 22.66
CA GLU A 29 0.38 -2.12 24.09
C GLU A 29 -0.90 -1.46 24.64
N ASP A 30 -1.61 -2.20 25.49
CA ASP A 30 -2.71 -1.71 26.34
C ASP A 30 -2.13 -0.63 27.29
N PRO A 31 -2.79 0.53 27.52
CA PRO A 31 -2.18 1.69 28.13
C PRO A 31 -2.20 1.56 29.66
N THR A 32 -1.40 0.66 30.21
CA THR A 32 -1.07 0.68 31.63
C THR A 32 0.34 0.20 31.88
N GLU A 33 1.33 1.08 31.71
CA GLU A 33 2.52 1.07 32.57
C GLU A 33 3.18 2.47 32.59
N GLU A 34 3.13 3.12 33.75
CA GLU A 34 3.98 4.28 34.07
C GLU A 34 5.44 3.80 34.19
N GLY A 35 6.12 3.70 33.05
CA GLY A 35 7.55 3.41 32.95
C GLY A 35 8.33 4.64 32.50
N GLY A 36 8.84 5.43 33.43
CA GLY A 36 9.75 6.54 33.15
C GLY A 36 11.09 6.04 32.61
N GLY A 37 11.19 5.90 31.29
CA GLY A 37 12.41 5.67 30.53
C GLY A 37 12.55 6.76 29.47
N THR A 38 13.72 7.40 29.41
CA THR A 38 14.05 8.45 28.42
C THR A 38 14.42 7.83 27.07
N ASP A 39 13.53 7.03 26.46
CA ASP A 39 13.69 6.65 25.06
C ASP A 39 12.97 7.69 24.20
N GLY A 40 13.75 8.67 23.73
CA GLY A 40 13.28 9.85 23.02
C GLY A 40 12.91 9.54 21.58
N GLY A 41 11.78 8.87 21.36
CA GLY A 41 11.16 8.80 20.04
C GLY A 41 10.93 10.20 19.48
N ILE A 42 11.31 10.42 18.22
CA ILE A 42 11.03 11.70 17.53
C ILE A 42 9.56 11.66 17.12
N ASP A 43 8.75 12.52 17.70
CA ASP A 43 7.33 12.64 17.37
C ASP A 43 7.16 13.48 16.11
N SER A 44 6.46 12.96 15.10
CA SER A 44 6.07 13.68 13.89
C SER A 44 4.55 13.75 13.82
N GLU A 45 4.04 14.98 13.68
CA GLU A 45 2.60 15.22 13.64
C GLU A 45 1.97 14.63 12.37
N GLY A 46 0.82 13.96 12.51
CA GLY A 46 0.07 13.41 11.38
C GLY A 46 0.52 12.02 10.91
N LEU A 47 1.35 11.32 11.68
CA LEU A 47 1.68 9.91 11.45
C LEU A 47 0.43 9.02 11.43
N PRO A 48 0.33 8.08 10.46
CA PRO A 48 -0.70 7.05 10.52
C PRO A 48 -0.59 6.20 11.80
N PRO A 49 -1.71 5.61 12.28
CA PRO A 49 -1.68 4.71 13.44
C PRO A 49 -0.73 3.54 13.26
N GLY A 50 -0.12 3.07 14.34
CA GLY A 50 0.84 1.97 14.32
C GLY A 50 1.81 2.05 15.49
N THR A 51 3.11 1.96 15.22
CA THR A 51 4.17 2.04 16.25
C THR A 51 4.05 3.31 17.09
N ALA A 52 3.84 3.15 18.40
CA ALA A 52 3.57 4.25 19.34
C ALA A 52 4.80 5.09 19.71
N SER A 53 6.00 4.52 19.61
CA SER A 53 7.27 5.20 19.87
C SER A 53 8.26 4.84 18.77
N PRO A 54 8.14 5.47 17.58
CA PRO A 54 9.02 5.18 16.46
C PRO A 54 10.46 5.57 16.79
N SER A 55 11.40 4.81 16.24
CA SER A 55 12.84 5.02 16.41
C SER A 55 13.54 4.55 15.14
N PRO A 56 14.66 5.18 14.73
CA PRO A 56 15.45 4.69 13.62
C PRO A 56 16.03 3.30 13.87
N ASN A 57 16.17 2.87 15.13
CA ASN A 57 16.83 1.59 15.47
C ASN A 57 15.90 0.38 15.48
N ASN A 58 14.60 0.57 15.22
CA ASN A 58 13.59 -0.47 15.32
C ASN A 58 12.71 -0.52 14.07
N GLY A 59 12.01 -1.64 13.90
CA GLY A 59 10.95 -1.76 12.92
C GLY A 59 9.81 -0.78 13.21
N ILE A 60 9.16 -0.33 12.13
CA ILE A 60 8.02 0.59 12.17
C ILE A 60 6.88 -0.03 11.38
N PHE A 61 5.70 -0.10 12.00
CA PHE A 61 4.46 -0.52 11.38
C PHE A 61 3.49 0.66 11.36
N ARG A 62 2.79 0.82 10.23
CA ARG A 62 1.78 1.86 10.03
C ARG A 62 0.57 1.26 9.32
N SER A 63 -0.60 1.80 9.65
CA SER A 63 -1.90 1.38 9.13
C SER A 63 -2.75 2.60 8.73
N GLU A 64 -3.72 2.39 7.86
CA GLU A 64 -4.63 3.46 7.44
C GLU A 64 -5.45 3.99 8.63
N PRO A 65 -5.49 5.33 8.86
CA PRO A 65 -6.34 5.89 9.89
C PRO A 65 -7.82 5.66 9.59
N ARG A 66 -8.60 5.40 10.64
CA ARG A 66 -10.06 5.37 10.51
C ARG A 66 -10.60 6.77 10.23
N SER A 67 -11.44 6.87 9.21
CA SER A 67 -12.22 8.07 8.95
C SER A 67 -13.37 8.14 9.97
N GLU A 68 -13.33 9.09 10.90
CA GLU A 68 -14.43 9.33 11.86
C GLU A 68 -15.42 10.43 11.42
N GLU A 69 -15.16 11.16 10.33
CA GLU A 69 -15.96 12.33 9.92
C GLU A 69 -16.56 12.27 8.49
N ASP A 70 -17.74 12.90 8.37
CA ASP A 70 -18.36 13.48 7.16
C ASP A 70 -18.71 12.55 5.98
N GLY A 71 -19.21 11.36 6.26
CA GLY A 71 -20.02 10.59 5.29
C GLY A 71 -19.23 9.81 4.24
N ALA A 72 -17.90 9.84 4.28
CA ALA A 72 -17.00 8.97 3.52
C ALA A 72 -16.42 7.84 4.41
N ASN A 73 -17.32 7.13 5.12
CA ASN A 73 -16.95 6.00 5.98
C ASN A 73 -16.32 4.85 5.16
N GLY A 74 -15.23 4.27 5.66
CA GLY A 74 -14.68 3.02 5.10
C GLY A 74 -13.19 2.77 5.34
N ASN A 75 -12.42 3.81 5.68
CA ASN A 75 -10.96 3.71 5.84
C ASN A 75 -10.57 3.03 7.16
N GLY A 76 -9.45 2.31 7.15
CA GLY A 76 -8.86 1.74 8.37
C GLY A 76 -9.70 0.67 9.08
N TYR A 77 -10.63 0.03 8.36
CA TYR A 77 -11.43 -1.08 8.87
C TYR A 77 -10.78 -2.44 8.66
N ALA A 78 -9.94 -2.60 7.63
CA ALA A 78 -9.16 -3.82 7.47
C ALA A 78 -8.05 -3.85 8.53
N THR A 79 -8.16 -4.79 9.46
CA THR A 79 -7.22 -5.00 10.58
C THR A 79 -6.71 -6.44 10.56
N GLY A 80 -5.69 -6.76 11.37
CA GLY A 80 -5.17 -8.13 11.46
C GLY A 80 -4.70 -8.71 10.13
N ILE A 81 -4.30 -7.85 9.18
CA ILE A 81 -3.86 -8.25 7.85
C ILE A 81 -2.59 -9.08 8.02
N SER A 82 -2.60 -10.35 7.64
CA SER A 82 -1.45 -11.26 7.81
C SER A 82 -1.27 -12.13 6.57
N TYR A 83 -0.04 -12.46 6.21
CA TYR A 83 0.28 -13.37 5.10
C TYR A 83 0.90 -14.68 5.62
N ASP A 84 0.39 -15.81 5.13
CA ASP A 84 0.95 -17.14 5.35
C ASP A 84 1.64 -17.63 4.08
N GLY A 85 2.98 -17.67 4.12
CA GLY A 85 3.80 -18.14 3.01
C GLY A 85 3.75 -19.65 2.76
N ALA A 86 3.26 -20.46 3.70
CA ALA A 86 3.11 -21.90 3.51
C ALA A 86 1.87 -22.25 2.68
N THR A 87 0.79 -21.49 2.86
CA THR A 87 -0.49 -21.68 2.15
C THR A 87 -0.72 -20.70 1.01
N ASP A 88 0.12 -19.68 0.87
CA ASP A 88 -0.03 -18.59 -0.09
C ASP A 88 -1.36 -17.85 0.06
N THR A 89 -1.66 -17.44 1.31
CA THR A 89 -2.93 -16.80 1.65
C THR A 89 -2.76 -15.61 2.56
N PHE A 90 -3.69 -14.67 2.45
CA PHE A 90 -3.87 -13.60 3.41
C PHE A 90 -4.99 -13.92 4.40
N THR A 91 -4.85 -13.45 5.64
CA THR A 91 -5.95 -13.30 6.59
C THR A 91 -6.22 -11.81 6.77
N VAL A 92 -7.48 -11.40 6.75
CA VAL A 92 -7.90 -10.01 6.98
C VAL A 92 -9.10 -10.01 7.92
N ASP A 93 -9.06 -9.19 8.96
CA ASP A 93 -10.17 -9.00 9.90
C ASP A 93 -10.79 -7.60 9.74
N GLY A 94 -11.96 -7.39 10.35
CA GLY A 94 -12.64 -6.09 10.44
C GLY A 94 -13.44 -5.70 9.19
N LEU A 95 -13.50 -6.58 8.18
CA LEU A 95 -14.30 -6.40 6.98
C LEU A 95 -15.55 -7.29 7.02
N ALA A 96 -16.68 -6.76 6.57
CA ALA A 96 -17.93 -7.49 6.53
C ALA A 96 -18.13 -8.14 5.15
N PHE A 97 -18.66 -9.37 5.16
CA PHE A 97 -18.98 -10.11 3.94
C PHE A 97 -17.77 -10.27 3.00
N ASP A 98 -16.61 -10.62 3.53
CA ASP A 98 -15.39 -10.97 2.78
C ASP A 98 -15.03 -12.45 2.90
N GLY A 99 -16.02 -13.29 3.21
CA GLY A 99 -15.86 -14.73 3.31
C GLY A 99 -15.43 -15.19 4.70
N GLY A 100 -14.48 -16.12 4.74
CA GLY A 100 -13.93 -16.67 5.99
C GLY A 100 -12.71 -15.91 6.49
N ASN A 101 -12.59 -14.62 6.17
CA ASN A 101 -11.41 -13.78 6.44
C ASN A 101 -10.13 -14.24 5.70
N VAL A 102 -10.21 -15.19 4.77
CA VAL A 102 -9.07 -15.75 4.05
C VAL A 102 -9.12 -15.33 2.58
N TYR A 103 -8.00 -14.80 2.10
CA TYR A 103 -7.84 -14.30 0.75
C TYR A 103 -6.84 -15.19 0.03
N GLN A 104 -7.24 -15.72 -1.13
CA GLN A 104 -6.42 -16.61 -1.93
C GLN A 104 -5.79 -15.87 -3.11
N ARG A 105 -4.68 -16.39 -3.63
CA ARG A 105 -4.06 -15.90 -4.86
C ARG A 105 -5.11 -15.66 -5.94
N GLY A 106 -5.13 -14.45 -6.51
CA GLY A 106 -6.14 -14.09 -7.50
C GLY A 106 -6.06 -14.90 -8.78
N ASN A 107 -7.22 -15.18 -9.37
CA ASN A 107 -7.33 -16.07 -10.52
C ASN A 107 -7.32 -15.33 -11.86
N PRO A 108 -8.16 -14.29 -12.11
CA PRO A 108 -8.00 -13.45 -13.30
C PRO A 108 -6.68 -12.67 -13.26
N VAL A 109 -6.31 -12.17 -12.08
CA VAL A 109 -5.08 -11.42 -11.83
C VAL A 109 -4.41 -11.99 -10.59
N SER A 110 -3.30 -12.70 -10.76
CA SER A 110 -2.49 -13.23 -9.65
C SER A 110 -1.41 -12.27 -9.18
N SER A 111 -0.98 -11.36 -10.06
CA SER A 111 0.11 -10.42 -9.81
C SER A 111 0.09 -9.22 -10.77
N LEU A 112 0.73 -8.12 -10.36
CA LEU A 112 0.93 -6.87 -11.11
C LEU A 112 2.43 -6.54 -11.26
N ASN A 113 2.78 -5.69 -12.23
CA ASN A 113 4.17 -5.31 -12.57
C ASN A 113 5.11 -6.51 -12.71
N ASP A 114 4.82 -7.42 -13.64
CA ASP A 114 5.65 -8.58 -13.95
C ASP A 114 5.98 -9.47 -12.73
N GLY A 115 5.05 -9.56 -11.77
CA GLY A 115 5.19 -10.38 -10.57
C GLY A 115 5.73 -9.65 -9.34
N ALA A 116 6.05 -8.35 -9.44
CA ALA A 116 6.55 -7.58 -8.30
C ALA A 116 5.52 -7.41 -7.17
N PHE A 117 4.23 -7.40 -7.51
CA PHE A 117 3.14 -7.29 -6.53
C PHE A 117 2.14 -8.40 -6.69
N SER A 118 1.77 -8.98 -5.58
CA SER A 118 0.85 -10.10 -5.47
C SER A 118 -0.58 -9.63 -5.32
N VAL A 119 -1.54 -10.27 -5.99
CA VAL A 119 -2.98 -9.98 -5.85
C VAL A 119 -3.68 -11.17 -5.20
N TYR A 120 -4.55 -10.87 -4.24
CA TYR A 120 -5.39 -11.86 -3.55
C TYR A 120 -6.86 -11.45 -3.55
N GLU A 121 -7.73 -12.46 -3.47
CA GLU A 121 -9.18 -12.34 -3.59
C GLU A 121 -9.85 -13.01 -2.38
N ALA A 122 -10.82 -12.32 -1.78
CA ALA A 122 -11.75 -12.92 -0.84
C ALA A 122 -12.65 -13.97 -1.53
N ASP A 123 -13.16 -14.91 -0.74
CA ASP A 123 -14.14 -15.88 -1.22
C ASP A 123 -15.39 -15.18 -1.76
N GLN A 124 -15.92 -15.65 -2.89
CA GLN A 124 -17.17 -15.11 -3.46
C GLN A 124 -18.41 -15.61 -2.72
N GLN A 125 -18.30 -16.73 -2.01
CA GLN A 125 -19.38 -17.35 -1.24
C GLN A 125 -18.86 -17.96 0.04
N PHE A 126 -19.63 -17.84 1.12
CA PHE A 126 -19.36 -18.50 2.39
C PHE A 126 -20.60 -19.29 2.85
N PRO A 127 -20.48 -20.54 3.32
CA PRO A 127 -21.63 -21.31 3.74
C PRO A 127 -22.23 -20.77 5.05
N ASP A 128 -23.56 -20.65 5.10
CA ASP A 128 -24.28 -20.47 6.36
C ASP A 128 -23.95 -21.64 7.31
N SER A 129 -23.53 -21.32 8.53
CA SER A 129 -22.95 -22.29 9.47
C SER A 129 -23.95 -23.33 10.00
N VAL A 130 -25.25 -23.13 9.80
CA VAL A 130 -26.30 -24.06 10.25
C VAL A 130 -26.87 -24.84 9.08
N THR A 131 -27.10 -24.19 7.94
CA THR A 131 -27.84 -24.75 6.79
C THR A 131 -26.94 -25.17 5.63
N ASN A 132 -25.67 -24.75 5.61
CA ASN A 132 -24.75 -24.85 4.47
C ASN A 132 -25.25 -24.16 3.18
N THR A 133 -26.24 -23.28 3.29
CA THR A 133 -26.69 -22.47 2.15
C THR A 133 -25.59 -21.46 1.80
N PRO A 134 -25.14 -21.36 0.54
CA PRO A 134 -24.14 -20.36 0.16
C PRO A 134 -24.66 -18.93 0.37
N VAL A 135 -23.88 -18.12 1.07
CA VAL A 135 -24.09 -16.68 1.24
C VAL A 135 -23.11 -15.95 0.34
N ASN A 136 -23.62 -15.14 -0.58
CA ASN A 136 -22.79 -14.32 -1.47
C ASN A 136 -22.02 -13.28 -0.65
N GLN A 137 -20.74 -13.12 -0.99
CA GLN A 137 -19.83 -12.16 -0.37
C GLN A 137 -19.64 -10.95 -1.29
N LEU A 138 -19.10 -9.88 -0.72
CA LEU A 138 -18.72 -8.67 -1.44
C LEU A 138 -17.32 -8.87 -2.05
N THR A 139 -17.09 -8.22 -3.20
CA THR A 139 -15.84 -8.34 -3.94
C THR A 139 -14.73 -7.53 -3.26
N HIS A 140 -13.89 -8.21 -2.49
CA HIS A 140 -12.68 -7.64 -1.90
C HIS A 140 -11.43 -8.08 -2.66
N ARG A 141 -10.43 -7.21 -2.70
CA ARG A 141 -9.11 -7.47 -3.26
C ARG A 141 -8.04 -7.00 -2.29
N ALA A 142 -6.97 -7.78 -2.20
CA ALA A 142 -5.75 -7.38 -1.52
C ALA A 142 -4.58 -7.31 -2.50
N ILE A 143 -3.73 -6.29 -2.37
CA ILE A 143 -2.42 -6.20 -3.02
C ILE A 143 -1.36 -6.32 -1.95
N TYR A 144 -0.33 -7.13 -2.21
CA TYR A 144 0.82 -7.32 -1.33
C TYR A 144 2.12 -7.05 -2.07
N GLY A 145 2.94 -6.16 -1.53
CA GLY A 145 4.32 -5.93 -1.97
C GLY A 145 5.29 -6.38 -0.89
N VAL A 146 6.33 -7.10 -1.31
CA VAL A 146 7.39 -7.59 -0.44
C VAL A 146 8.72 -7.14 -1.03
N SER A 147 9.59 -6.61 -0.17
CA SER A 147 10.92 -6.25 -0.57
C SER A 147 11.71 -7.45 -1.12
N ARG A 148 12.56 -7.16 -2.11
CA ARG A 148 13.60 -8.09 -2.57
C ARG A 148 14.81 -8.12 -1.63
N ASN A 149 15.00 -7.08 -0.81
CA ASN A 149 15.99 -7.04 0.25
C ASN A 149 15.45 -7.90 1.40
N ILE A 150 16.21 -8.93 1.76
CA ILE A 150 15.89 -9.86 2.83
C ILE A 150 17.05 -9.90 3.82
N ASP A 151 16.73 -10.01 5.10
CA ASP A 151 17.72 -10.17 6.15
C ASP A 151 18.34 -11.59 6.12
N ALA A 152 19.29 -11.83 7.01
CA ALA A 152 19.95 -13.15 7.14
C ALA A 152 18.99 -14.30 7.52
N ASN A 153 17.81 -13.98 8.04
CA ASN A 153 16.76 -14.93 8.43
C ASN A 153 15.70 -15.13 7.33
N GLY A 154 15.84 -14.45 6.19
CA GLY A 154 14.89 -14.48 5.08
C GLY A 154 13.64 -13.63 5.31
N GLN A 155 13.65 -12.70 6.27
CA GLN A 155 12.59 -11.73 6.47
C GLN A 155 12.78 -10.54 5.53
N PRO A 156 11.73 -10.04 4.87
CA PRO A 156 11.84 -8.87 4.02
C PRO A 156 12.10 -7.60 4.84
N GLU A 157 12.95 -6.72 4.32
CA GLU A 157 13.26 -5.43 4.96
C GLU A 157 12.03 -4.53 5.05
N THR A 158 11.24 -4.48 3.98
CA THR A 158 9.98 -3.74 3.94
C THR A 158 8.88 -4.51 3.21
N GLN A 159 7.63 -4.13 3.50
CA GLN A 159 6.46 -4.68 2.83
C GLN A 159 5.23 -3.77 3.03
N PHE A 160 4.23 -3.94 2.18
CA PHE A 160 2.93 -3.29 2.33
C PHE A 160 1.80 -4.21 1.91
N ALA A 161 0.61 -4.01 2.47
CA ALA A 161 -0.62 -4.62 1.97
C ALA A 161 -1.74 -3.58 1.87
N ILE A 162 -2.59 -3.69 0.85
CA ILE A 162 -3.74 -2.80 0.61
C ILE A 162 -4.96 -3.67 0.37
N VAL A 163 -6.04 -3.46 1.13
CA VAL A 163 -7.32 -4.16 0.99
C VAL A 163 -8.42 -3.15 0.71
N ARG A 164 -9.15 -3.36 -0.40
CA ARG A 164 -10.29 -2.52 -0.80
C ARG A 164 -11.45 -3.37 -1.32
N THR A 165 -12.64 -2.78 -1.33
CA THR A 165 -13.86 -3.33 -1.92
C THR A 165 -14.58 -2.28 -2.75
N GLY A 166 -15.13 -2.70 -3.88
CA GLY A 166 -15.91 -1.85 -4.79
C GLY A 166 -17.40 -2.10 -4.69
N ALA A 167 -17.84 -2.80 -3.66
CA ALA A 167 -19.21 -3.30 -3.58
C ALA A 167 -20.23 -2.27 -3.04
N TYR A 168 -19.77 -1.06 -2.71
CA TYR A 168 -20.57 0.02 -2.14
C TYR A 168 -20.81 1.11 -3.18
N VAL A 169 -21.86 1.93 -2.97
CA VAL A 169 -22.09 3.13 -3.80
C VAL A 169 -21.11 4.23 -3.40
N GLY A 170 -20.89 4.43 -2.10
CA GLY A 170 -19.76 5.22 -1.61
C GLY A 170 -18.48 4.38 -1.60
N TYR A 171 -17.40 4.95 -1.08
CA TYR A 171 -16.19 4.16 -0.83
C TYR A 171 -16.50 2.92 0.01
N GLY A 172 -15.80 1.84 -0.31
CA GLY A 172 -15.90 0.60 0.41
C GLY A 172 -15.11 0.60 1.71
N PHE A 173 -15.37 -0.40 2.55
CA PHE A 173 -14.56 -0.67 3.75
C PHE A 173 -13.25 -1.34 3.36
N GLY A 174 -12.14 -0.87 3.93
CA GLY A 174 -10.82 -1.36 3.59
C GLY A 174 -9.74 -0.86 4.55
N GLY A 175 -8.49 -1.09 4.18
CA GLY A 175 -7.32 -0.62 4.92
C GLY A 175 -6.06 -0.75 4.09
N PHE A 176 -4.99 -0.09 4.51
CA PHE A 176 -3.64 -0.43 4.08
C PHE A 176 -2.74 -0.53 5.30
N VAL A 177 -1.65 -1.28 5.14
CA VAL A 177 -0.53 -1.37 6.07
C VAL A 177 0.77 -1.28 5.30
N TYR A 178 1.79 -0.68 5.92
CA TYR A 178 3.15 -0.67 5.39
C TYR A 178 4.14 -0.68 6.56
N GLN A 179 5.28 -1.31 6.38
CA GLN A 179 6.26 -1.46 7.45
C GLN A 179 7.69 -1.58 6.97
N ARG A 180 8.60 -1.26 7.88
CA ARG A 180 10.00 -1.68 7.89
C ARG A 180 10.22 -2.66 9.04
N ALA A 181 10.96 -3.74 8.81
CA ALA A 181 11.28 -4.74 9.82
C ALA A 181 12.45 -4.35 10.73
N ASN A 182 13.49 -3.75 10.15
CA ASN A 182 14.77 -3.47 10.83
C ASN A 182 15.01 -1.97 11.02
N ASP A 183 16.26 -1.58 11.28
CA ASP A 183 16.70 -0.21 11.49
C ASP A 183 16.94 0.57 10.18
N VAL A 184 17.11 1.88 10.32
CA VAL A 184 17.62 2.77 9.29
C VAL A 184 18.72 3.65 9.88
N ASN A 185 19.83 3.76 9.16
CA ASN A 185 20.91 4.68 9.51
C ASN A 185 20.85 5.89 8.59
N MET A 186 20.27 6.97 9.10
CA MET A 186 20.01 8.15 8.32
C MET A 186 21.29 8.94 7.99
N PRO A 187 21.56 9.26 6.69
CA PRO A 187 22.67 10.11 6.30
C PRO A 187 22.47 11.53 6.81
N SER A 188 23.56 12.17 7.22
CA SER A 188 23.57 13.58 7.65
C SER A 188 23.81 14.57 6.50
N SER A 189 24.03 14.06 5.28
CA SER A 189 24.38 14.87 4.10
C SER A 189 24.28 14.05 2.82
N GLY A 190 24.23 14.73 1.67
CA GLY A 190 24.24 14.14 0.34
C GLY A 190 22.86 13.97 -0.27
N GLN A 191 22.79 13.27 -1.41
CA GLN A 191 21.54 13.00 -2.11
C GLN A 191 21.46 11.53 -2.53
N ALA A 192 20.25 10.98 -2.54
CA ALA A 192 20.00 9.60 -2.97
C ALA A 192 18.80 9.54 -3.93
N VAL A 193 18.85 8.60 -4.88
CA VAL A 193 17.76 8.31 -5.83
C VAL A 193 17.40 6.85 -5.76
N PHE A 194 16.10 6.59 -5.66
CA PHE A 194 15.48 5.29 -5.51
C PHE A 194 14.51 5.05 -6.66
N ASN A 195 14.54 3.85 -7.22
CA ASN A 195 13.70 3.46 -8.35
C ASN A 195 12.94 2.18 -8.03
N GLY A 196 11.70 2.10 -8.50
CA GLY A 196 10.86 0.93 -8.32
C GLY A 196 9.54 1.06 -9.05
N ARG A 197 8.52 0.41 -8.49
CA ARG A 197 7.18 0.30 -9.09
C ARG A 197 6.13 0.49 -7.99
N SER A 198 4.92 0.83 -8.40
CA SER A 198 3.75 0.80 -7.54
C SER A 198 2.66 -0.10 -8.09
N ALA A 199 1.85 -0.65 -7.20
CA ALA A 199 0.59 -1.28 -7.54
C ALA A 199 -0.49 -0.88 -6.53
N GLY A 200 -1.72 -0.71 -7.02
CA GLY A 200 -2.81 -0.20 -6.21
C GLY A 200 -4.18 -0.65 -6.66
N LEU A 201 -5.16 -0.25 -5.87
CA LEU A 201 -6.58 -0.42 -6.13
C LEU A 201 -7.22 0.94 -6.27
N ARG A 202 -8.17 1.04 -7.19
CA ARG A 202 -9.10 2.15 -7.28
C ARG A 202 -10.49 1.72 -6.87
N ASP A 203 -11.08 2.47 -5.98
CA ASP A 203 -12.48 2.40 -5.60
C ASP A 203 -13.15 3.76 -5.77
N PHE A 204 -14.48 3.81 -5.63
CA PHE A 204 -15.26 4.94 -6.09
C PHE A 204 -16.27 5.38 -5.04
N ASN A 205 -16.53 6.68 -5.00
CA ASN A 205 -17.63 7.28 -4.26
C ASN A 205 -18.63 7.88 -5.26
N GLY A 206 -19.85 7.35 -5.30
CA GLY A 206 -20.88 7.65 -6.29
C GLY A 206 -21.22 6.46 -7.20
N ARG A 207 -20.43 5.38 -7.16
CA ARG A 207 -20.65 4.12 -7.89
C ARG A 207 -19.89 2.97 -7.24
N GLY A 208 -20.29 1.74 -7.56
CA GLY A 208 -19.46 0.56 -7.30
C GLY A 208 -18.40 0.32 -8.38
N GLY A 209 -17.48 -0.58 -8.07
CA GLY A 209 -16.39 -1.03 -8.95
C GLY A 209 -15.04 -1.09 -8.23
N LEU A 210 -14.17 -1.96 -8.73
CA LEU A 210 -12.74 -1.94 -8.43
C LEU A 210 -11.96 -1.94 -9.74
N GLU A 211 -10.85 -1.22 -9.74
CA GLU A 211 -9.84 -1.26 -10.80
C GLU A 211 -8.46 -1.45 -10.15
N TYR A 212 -7.50 -1.99 -10.89
CA TYR A 212 -6.09 -2.02 -10.47
C TYR A 212 -5.32 -0.87 -11.09
N THR A 213 -4.26 -0.42 -10.42
CA THR A 213 -3.31 0.57 -10.94
C THR A 213 -1.88 0.10 -10.86
N THR A 214 -1.04 0.60 -11.76
CA THR A 214 0.42 0.44 -11.69
C THR A 214 1.14 1.70 -12.15
N ALA A 215 2.32 1.96 -11.60
CA ALA A 215 3.21 3.03 -12.06
C ALA A 215 4.70 2.67 -11.95
N ASN A 216 5.54 3.42 -12.65
CA ASN A 216 6.97 3.56 -12.32
C ASN A 216 7.12 4.58 -11.20
N VAL A 217 8.02 4.34 -10.26
CA VAL A 217 8.25 5.25 -9.13
C VAL A 217 9.72 5.62 -9.05
N GLU A 218 10.01 6.92 -9.02
CA GLU A 218 11.30 7.48 -8.61
C GLU A 218 11.09 8.31 -7.35
N VAL A 219 11.92 8.09 -6.33
CA VAL A 219 12.01 8.96 -5.16
C VAL A 219 13.45 9.46 -5.06
N ALA A 220 13.63 10.76 -4.84
CA ALA A 220 14.91 11.37 -4.57
C ALA A 220 14.86 12.10 -3.23
N ILE A 221 15.92 11.96 -2.43
CA ILE A 221 16.06 12.63 -1.14
C ILE A 221 17.30 13.50 -1.19
N ASP A 222 17.14 14.75 -0.76
CA ASP A 222 18.21 15.67 -0.45
C ASP A 222 18.37 15.75 1.07
N PHE A 223 19.47 15.20 1.58
CA PHE A 223 19.81 15.18 3.01
C PHE A 223 20.53 16.46 3.46
N ASP A 224 20.85 17.37 2.53
CA ASP A 224 21.58 18.60 2.82
C ASP A 224 20.65 19.83 2.96
N ASP A 225 19.44 19.78 2.37
CA ASP A 225 18.57 20.95 2.20
C ASP A 225 17.19 20.81 2.90
N PHE A 226 16.75 21.92 3.50
CA PHE A 226 15.66 22.17 4.49
C PHE A 226 16.10 22.32 5.97
N ASN A 227 17.40 22.59 6.17
CA ASN A 227 18.15 23.01 7.36
C ASN A 227 17.35 23.36 8.65
N ASP A 228 17.58 22.53 9.68
CA ASP A 228 16.99 22.46 11.03
C ASP A 228 17.23 23.64 11.98
N ASP A 229 16.78 24.87 11.68
CA ASP A 229 16.88 25.97 12.66
C ASP A 229 16.17 25.66 14.01
N THR A 230 15.37 24.60 14.07
CA THR A 230 14.63 24.11 15.25
C THR A 230 15.10 22.77 15.83
N GLY A 231 16.20 22.18 15.35
CA GLY A 231 16.79 20.98 15.94
C GLY A 231 16.13 19.63 15.58
N GLY A 232 15.41 19.57 14.46
CA GLY A 232 14.87 18.34 13.89
C GLY A 232 14.93 18.38 12.37
N ARG A 233 15.12 17.21 11.76
CA ARG A 233 15.52 17.01 10.36
C ARG A 233 14.60 17.67 9.35
N GLY A 234 15.16 18.47 8.45
CA GLY A 234 14.52 19.00 7.26
C GLY A 234 15.27 18.49 6.04
N ASP A 235 14.93 17.30 5.59
CA ASP A 235 15.40 16.77 4.30
C ASP A 235 14.36 17.03 3.21
N GLY A 236 14.82 17.25 1.98
CA GLY A 236 13.96 17.42 0.84
C GLY A 236 13.58 16.10 0.18
N VAL A 237 12.28 15.79 0.14
CA VAL A 237 11.78 14.58 -0.54
C VAL A 237 11.06 14.96 -1.84
N ARG A 238 11.54 14.41 -2.95
CA ARG A 238 10.89 14.46 -4.27
C ARG A 238 10.46 13.05 -4.65
N GLY A 239 9.23 12.90 -5.15
CA GLY A 239 8.74 11.63 -5.69
C GLY A 239 7.93 11.83 -6.94
N GLU A 240 7.98 10.87 -7.84
CA GLU A 240 7.23 10.89 -9.11
C GLU A 240 6.72 9.50 -9.49
N PHE A 241 5.45 9.44 -9.87
CA PHE A 241 4.74 8.27 -10.37
C PHE A 241 4.44 8.48 -11.85
N THR A 242 5.16 7.77 -12.72
CA THR A 242 5.05 7.90 -14.19
C THR A 242 4.54 6.62 -14.85
N ASN A 243 4.18 6.73 -16.14
CA ASN A 243 3.71 5.60 -16.94
C ASN A 243 2.56 4.84 -16.25
N ARG A 244 1.61 5.61 -15.70
CA ARG A 244 0.49 5.08 -14.93
C ARG A 244 -0.46 4.31 -15.85
N ARG A 245 -0.87 3.13 -15.41
CA ARG A 245 -1.82 2.24 -16.10
C ARG A 245 -2.97 1.88 -15.17
N VAL A 246 -4.12 1.64 -15.76
CA VAL A 246 -5.34 1.21 -15.07
C VAL A 246 -5.85 -0.06 -15.73
N PHE A 247 -6.22 -1.04 -14.92
CA PHE A 247 -6.78 -2.31 -15.35
C PHE A 247 -8.15 -2.52 -14.72
N ASP A 248 -9.06 -3.18 -15.42
CA ASP A 248 -10.27 -3.68 -14.78
C ASP A 248 -9.94 -4.84 -13.82
N ILE A 249 -10.94 -5.30 -13.08
CA ILE A 249 -10.76 -6.39 -12.09
C ILE A 249 -10.38 -7.74 -12.73
N ASP A 250 -10.61 -7.90 -14.04
CA ASP A 250 -10.23 -9.09 -14.80
C ASP A 250 -8.80 -8.98 -15.38
N GLY A 251 -8.12 -7.84 -15.16
CA GLY A 251 -6.75 -7.59 -15.60
C GLY A 251 -6.62 -7.01 -17.01
N ASN A 252 -7.72 -6.62 -17.65
CA ASN A 252 -7.65 -5.97 -18.96
C ASN A 252 -7.21 -4.52 -18.78
N ASP A 253 -6.25 -4.07 -19.59
CA ASP A 253 -5.80 -2.69 -19.57
C ASP A 253 -6.88 -1.75 -20.14
N ILE A 254 -7.43 -0.91 -19.27
CA ILE A 254 -8.49 0.06 -19.57
C ILE A 254 -7.98 1.50 -19.54
N THR A 255 -6.66 1.72 -19.56
CA THR A 255 -6.04 3.06 -19.49
C THR A 255 -6.57 3.99 -20.59
N ALA A 256 -6.75 3.46 -21.81
CA ALA A 256 -7.31 4.25 -22.92
C ALA A 256 -8.77 4.63 -22.68
N ALA A 257 -9.56 3.77 -22.02
CA ALA A 257 -10.94 4.07 -21.67
C ALA A 257 -11.02 5.12 -20.55
N VAL A 258 -10.11 5.06 -19.57
CA VAL A 258 -9.94 6.10 -18.54
C VAL A 258 -9.62 7.44 -19.17
N LEU A 259 -8.61 7.49 -20.05
CA LEU A 259 -8.22 8.71 -20.76
C LEU A 259 -9.36 9.29 -21.59
N ALA A 260 -10.12 8.45 -22.29
CA ALA A 260 -11.28 8.89 -23.05
C ALA A 260 -12.33 9.56 -22.14
N ARG A 261 -12.52 9.09 -20.90
CA ARG A 261 -13.43 9.73 -19.95
C ARG A 261 -12.93 11.11 -19.53
N ILE A 262 -11.65 11.21 -19.13
CA ILE A 262 -11.04 12.49 -18.74
C ILE A 262 -11.13 13.50 -19.89
N ASN A 263 -10.74 13.08 -21.09
CA ASN A 263 -10.76 13.91 -22.29
C ASN A 263 -12.16 14.43 -22.61
N ASN A 264 -13.18 13.56 -22.54
CA ASN A 264 -14.57 13.95 -22.80
C ASN A 264 -15.13 14.89 -21.72
N GLN A 265 -14.79 14.68 -20.45
CA GLN A 265 -15.35 15.46 -19.35
C GLN A 265 -14.70 16.84 -19.20
N ASN A 266 -13.43 16.98 -19.63
CA ASN A 266 -12.64 18.18 -19.31
C ASN A 266 -12.12 18.92 -20.55
N ASP A 267 -12.66 18.61 -21.73
CA ASP A 267 -12.22 19.17 -23.02
C ASP A 267 -10.69 19.11 -23.16
N ALA A 268 -10.16 17.90 -23.08
CA ALA A 268 -8.72 17.64 -23.10
C ALA A 268 -8.34 16.58 -24.13
N SER A 269 -7.08 16.62 -24.57
CA SER A 269 -6.51 15.67 -25.53
C SER A 269 -5.34 14.88 -24.94
N LEU A 270 -5.52 14.28 -23.75
CA LEU A 270 -4.50 13.50 -23.07
C LEU A 270 -4.21 12.17 -23.80
N SER A 271 -2.92 11.85 -23.94
CA SER A 271 -2.44 10.57 -24.50
C SER A 271 -1.90 9.61 -23.43
N SER A 272 -1.76 10.08 -22.19
CA SER A 272 -1.28 9.32 -21.03
C SER A 272 -1.87 9.93 -19.77
N LEU A 273 -1.99 9.12 -18.71
CA LEU A 273 -2.38 9.64 -17.40
C LEU A 273 -1.30 10.63 -16.91
N PRO A 274 -1.69 11.75 -16.29
CA PRO A 274 -0.74 12.69 -15.72
C PRO A 274 0.17 12.03 -14.68
N ASP A 275 1.46 12.43 -14.70
CA ASP A 275 2.42 12.00 -13.70
C ASP A 275 2.05 12.62 -12.35
N ALA A 276 2.04 11.81 -11.29
CA ALA A 276 1.76 12.28 -9.94
C ALA A 276 3.06 12.56 -9.20
N ARG A 277 3.16 13.74 -8.57
CA ARG A 277 4.40 14.26 -8.00
C ARG A 277 4.20 14.68 -6.56
N PHE A 278 5.17 14.36 -5.71
CA PHE A 278 5.21 14.87 -4.34
C PHE A 278 5.37 16.39 -4.36
N ARG A 279 4.66 17.08 -3.49
CA ARG A 279 4.91 18.50 -3.22
C ARG A 279 6.12 18.59 -2.31
N ILE A 280 7.22 19.08 -2.88
CA ILE A 280 8.49 19.26 -2.16
C ILE A 280 8.32 20.39 -1.13
N GLY A 281 8.64 20.12 0.13
CA GLY A 281 8.58 21.07 1.23
C GLY A 281 9.38 20.60 2.45
N PRO A 282 9.66 21.50 3.41
CA PRO A 282 10.41 21.16 4.62
C PRO A 282 9.58 20.30 5.58
N GLY A 283 10.26 19.56 6.46
CA GLY A 283 9.64 18.80 7.56
C GLY A 283 8.86 17.56 7.12
N VAL A 284 9.07 17.10 5.89
CA VAL A 284 8.37 15.93 5.33
C VAL A 284 9.04 14.60 5.65
N LEU A 285 10.28 14.59 6.14
CA LEU A 285 11.04 13.40 6.51
C LEU A 285 11.66 13.60 7.90
N ASP A 286 11.37 12.70 8.82
CA ASP A 286 11.87 12.77 10.20
C ASP A 286 13.14 11.92 10.44
N GLY A 287 13.64 11.96 11.68
CA GLY A 287 14.82 11.21 12.10
C GLY A 287 14.60 9.70 12.26
N ASN A 288 13.35 9.22 12.27
CA ASN A 288 13.02 7.79 12.31
C ASN A 288 13.02 7.15 10.91
N GLY A 289 13.15 7.99 9.89
CA GLY A 289 13.05 7.57 8.49
C GLY A 289 11.62 7.52 7.97
N GLU A 290 10.68 8.20 8.61
CA GLU A 290 9.30 8.30 8.12
C GLU A 290 9.12 9.58 7.31
N ALA A 291 8.50 9.46 6.14
CA ALA A 291 8.18 10.60 5.30
C ALA A 291 6.67 10.72 5.02
N ILE A 292 6.12 11.92 5.25
CA ILE A 292 4.71 12.23 5.05
C ILE A 292 4.60 13.55 4.31
N GLY A 293 3.74 13.59 3.29
CA GLY A 293 3.47 14.82 2.58
C GLY A 293 2.31 14.67 1.61
N THR A 294 2.19 15.66 0.72
CA THR A 294 1.11 15.69 -0.27
C THR A 294 1.63 15.33 -1.66
N ILE A 295 0.76 14.74 -2.46
CA ILE A 295 1.01 14.36 -3.85
C ILE A 295 -0.11 14.94 -4.71
N ALA A 296 0.22 15.37 -5.92
CA ALA A 296 -0.77 15.83 -6.88
C ALA A 296 -0.32 15.58 -8.32
N SER A 297 -1.27 15.52 -9.24
CA SER A 297 -1.01 15.52 -10.67
C SER A 297 -1.90 16.54 -11.37
N ASN A 298 -1.40 17.10 -12.48
CA ASN A 298 -2.07 18.15 -13.23
C ASN A 298 -1.98 17.86 -14.72
N TYR A 299 -2.94 18.37 -15.49
CA TYR A 299 -2.89 18.39 -16.95
C TYR A 299 -3.32 19.74 -17.50
N THR A 300 -3.02 20.00 -18.77
CA THR A 300 -3.50 21.19 -19.48
C THR A 300 -4.62 20.75 -20.42
N ASN A 301 -5.78 21.40 -20.33
CA ASN A 301 -6.90 21.16 -21.25
C ASN A 301 -6.67 21.82 -22.62
N ASP A 302 -7.58 21.62 -23.58
CA ASP A 302 -7.42 22.09 -24.96
C ASP A 302 -7.57 23.62 -25.08
N GLU A 303 -8.11 24.28 -24.04
CA GLU A 303 -8.12 25.75 -23.89
C GLU A 303 -6.80 26.31 -23.36
N GLY A 304 -5.83 25.46 -23.00
CA GLY A 304 -4.53 25.87 -22.46
C GLY A 304 -4.54 26.16 -20.94
N THR A 305 -5.59 25.77 -20.22
CA THR A 305 -5.73 25.97 -18.77
C THR A 305 -5.25 24.73 -18.01
N THR A 306 -4.40 24.93 -17.00
CA THR A 306 -3.98 23.86 -16.08
C THR A 306 -5.11 23.46 -15.15
N GLN A 307 -5.42 22.17 -15.12
CA GLN A 307 -6.38 21.54 -14.23
C GLN A 307 -5.66 20.59 -13.28
N ILE A 308 -6.12 20.53 -12.02
CA ILE A 308 -5.74 19.47 -11.10
C ILE A 308 -6.46 18.20 -11.58
N TYR A 309 -5.70 17.14 -11.84
CA TYR A 309 -6.29 15.84 -12.08
C TYR A 309 -6.69 15.23 -10.75
N GLU A 310 -5.71 15.03 -9.87
CA GLU A 310 -5.90 14.39 -8.58
C GLU A 310 -4.94 14.97 -7.54
N ASP A 311 -5.30 14.82 -6.26
CA ASP A 311 -4.45 15.17 -5.14
C ASP A 311 -4.72 14.28 -3.93
N GLY A 312 -3.77 14.28 -2.99
CA GLY A 312 -3.88 13.51 -1.76
C GLY A 312 -2.55 13.45 -1.01
N ASN A 313 -2.32 12.34 -0.31
CA ASN A 313 -1.17 12.17 0.59
C ASN A 313 -0.29 10.99 0.19
N TYR A 314 0.99 11.08 0.54
CA TYR A 314 1.90 9.95 0.57
C TYR A 314 2.40 9.71 1.98
N TYR A 315 2.70 8.45 2.28
CA TYR A 315 3.28 7.98 3.52
C TYR A 315 4.39 6.99 3.17
N ALA A 316 5.58 7.14 3.74
CA ALA A 316 6.73 6.29 3.39
C ALA A 316 7.65 6.05 4.59
N ILE A 317 8.39 4.95 4.57
CA ILE A 317 9.43 4.59 5.54
C ILE A 317 10.69 4.18 4.77
N LEU A 318 11.83 4.77 5.11
CA LEU A 318 13.15 4.37 4.61
C LEU A 318 13.69 3.19 5.42
N SER A 319 14.44 2.29 4.78
CA SER A 319 15.14 1.17 5.44
C SER A 319 16.61 1.09 5.03
N GLY A 320 17.45 0.51 5.89
CA GLY A 320 18.83 0.12 5.58
C GLY A 320 19.93 0.97 6.26
N GLU A 321 21.16 0.42 6.29
CA GLU A 321 22.36 1.01 6.93
C GLU A 321 22.91 2.24 6.17
N ASP A 322 22.63 2.33 4.87
CA ASP A 322 22.73 3.55 4.07
C ASP A 322 21.50 3.50 3.18
N PRO A 323 20.43 4.29 3.44
CA PRO A 323 19.08 4.00 3.01
C PRO A 323 19.09 3.53 1.56
N ASP A 324 18.78 2.24 1.39
CA ASP A 324 18.83 1.55 0.12
C ASP A 324 17.44 1.17 -0.36
N GLU A 325 16.43 1.43 0.47
CA GLU A 325 15.05 1.07 0.23
C GLU A 325 14.06 2.05 0.87
N ILE A 326 12.94 2.24 0.19
CA ILE A 326 11.78 2.96 0.71
C ILE A 326 10.52 2.17 0.38
N VAL A 327 9.68 1.94 1.39
CA VAL A 327 8.31 1.48 1.21
C VAL A 327 7.35 2.62 1.46
N GLY A 328 6.22 2.64 0.77
CA GLY A 328 5.17 3.60 1.09
C GLY A 328 3.83 3.31 0.43
N VAL A 329 2.87 4.16 0.74
CA VAL A 329 1.52 4.17 0.18
C VAL A 329 1.17 5.60 -0.22
N ILE A 330 0.50 5.75 -1.35
CA ILE A 330 -0.19 6.99 -1.73
C ILE A 330 -1.70 6.77 -1.69
N VAL A 331 -2.43 7.80 -1.27
CA VAL A 331 -3.89 7.87 -1.36
C VAL A 331 -4.24 9.17 -2.05
N ILE A 332 -4.82 9.09 -3.24
CA ILE A 332 -5.15 10.24 -4.08
C ILE A 332 -6.57 10.13 -4.60
N GLU A 333 -7.23 11.28 -4.79
CA GLU A 333 -8.61 11.34 -5.25
C GLU A 333 -8.77 12.23 -6.49
N ASN A 334 -9.65 11.85 -7.41
CA ASN A 334 -10.00 12.65 -8.57
C ASN A 334 -11.50 12.62 -8.87
N SER A 335 -12.02 13.71 -9.44
CA SER A 335 -13.39 13.80 -9.97
C SER A 335 -13.41 14.08 -11.48
N ALA A 336 -12.26 13.99 -12.14
CA ALA A 336 -12.10 14.36 -13.54
C ALA A 336 -12.58 13.26 -14.51
N GLU A 337 -12.78 12.03 -14.03
CA GLU A 337 -13.17 10.89 -14.87
C GLU A 337 -14.67 10.68 -15.00
N PHE A 338 -15.45 11.14 -14.04
CA PHE A 338 -16.89 10.90 -14.00
C PHE A 338 -17.65 12.10 -13.43
N ASP A 339 -18.86 12.33 -13.94
CA ASP A 339 -19.79 13.27 -13.31
C ASP A 339 -20.25 12.73 -11.95
N SER A 340 -20.14 13.55 -10.90
CA SER A 340 -20.65 13.24 -9.56
C SER A 340 -20.10 11.94 -8.94
N THR A 341 -18.95 11.48 -9.40
CA THR A 341 -18.23 10.35 -8.81
C THR A 341 -16.80 10.77 -8.52
N VAL A 342 -16.32 10.46 -7.31
CA VAL A 342 -14.92 10.60 -6.95
C VAL A 342 -14.26 9.23 -7.05
N VAL A 343 -13.12 9.18 -7.71
CA VAL A 343 -12.23 8.04 -7.75
C VAL A 343 -11.21 8.21 -6.65
N ARG A 344 -10.97 7.17 -5.86
CA ARG A 344 -9.80 7.09 -5.00
C ARG A 344 -8.85 6.03 -5.52
N GLU A 345 -7.57 6.35 -5.61
CA GLU A 345 -6.49 5.39 -5.82
C GLU A 345 -5.72 5.23 -4.51
N THR A 346 -5.56 3.98 -4.06
CA THR A 346 -4.64 3.59 -2.98
C THR A 346 -3.57 2.69 -3.57
N SER A 347 -2.33 3.19 -3.66
CA SER A 347 -1.22 2.51 -4.32
C SER A 347 -0.02 2.38 -3.39
N GLY A 348 0.48 1.16 -3.23
CA GLY A 348 1.69 0.89 -2.47
C GLY A 348 2.89 0.83 -3.40
N PHE A 349 4.06 1.20 -2.91
CA PHE A 349 5.30 1.17 -3.67
C PHE A 349 6.47 0.69 -2.81
N ILE A 350 7.43 0.05 -3.48
CA ILE A 350 8.76 -0.22 -2.93
C ILE A 350 9.76 0.27 -3.97
N VAL A 351 10.68 1.13 -3.56
CA VAL A 351 11.74 1.68 -4.41
C VAL A 351 13.09 1.40 -3.76
N HIS A 352 14.10 1.13 -4.59
CA HIS A 352 15.43 0.77 -4.13
C HIS A 352 16.47 1.71 -4.73
N ARG A 353 17.52 1.98 -3.97
CA ARG A 353 18.70 2.66 -4.47
C ARG A 353 19.38 1.76 -5.48
N THR A 354 19.59 2.28 -6.68
CA THR A 354 20.32 1.52 -7.72
C THR A 354 21.82 1.72 -7.49
N PRO A 355 22.63 0.65 -7.38
CA PRO A 355 24.08 0.76 -7.20
C PRO A 355 24.80 1.50 -8.34
#